data_AF-A0A1U8AT95-F1
#
_entry.id   AF-A0A1U8AT95-F1
#
_cell.length_a   1.000
_cell.length_b   1.000
_cell.length_c   1.000
_cell.angle_alpha   90.00
_cell.angle_beta   90.00
_cell.angle_gamma   90.00
#
_symmetry.space_group_name_H-M   'P 1'
#
loop_
_entity.id
_entity.type
_entity.pdbx_description
1 polymer ?
#
loop_
_entity_poly.entity_id
_entity_poly.type
_entity_poly.pdbx_seq_one_letter_code
_entity_poly.pdbx_strand_id
1 'polypeptide(L)'
;MADEKTETRNNARLAILELANMISVPMSLNAIVCLKVPDAIWQGSSNIPLSASEVLAHVLPTGNSENLRRILRMFTSYDVFSEHIADGFSERKYSLTEIGKILVTDGEGLSYAVYVLQHHQDTLVKAWPLQHEAVVDLKEEPFVKANAYYGDKPEMNELMQKAMSGVSVPFVLFMKAIVERRNVGIIRMNTEQRRKTKKSQMVSFFHYFG
;
A
#
# COMPACT_ATOMS: atom_id res chain seq x y z
N MET A 1 -19.22 -25.99 -30.08
CA MET A 1 -20.53 -25.55 -29.54
C MET A 1 -20.91 -26.20 -28.20
N ALA A 2 -20.95 -27.53 -28.03
CA ALA A 2 -21.27 -28.15 -26.73
C ALA A 2 -20.13 -28.02 -25.70
N ASP A 3 -18.88 -28.13 -26.18
CA ASP A 3 -17.66 -28.01 -25.39
C ASP A 3 -17.44 -26.58 -24.87
N GLU A 4 -17.58 -25.59 -25.77
CA GLU A 4 -17.53 -24.15 -25.47
C GLU A 4 -18.56 -23.68 -24.43
N LYS A 5 -19.80 -24.23 -24.44
CA LYS A 5 -20.82 -23.97 -23.40
C LYS A 5 -20.44 -24.58 -22.05
N THR A 6 -19.66 -25.66 -22.05
CA THR A 6 -19.20 -26.35 -20.84
C THR A 6 -18.03 -25.59 -20.21
N GLU A 7 -17.09 -25.13 -21.03
CA GLU A 7 -15.98 -24.26 -20.60
C GLU A 7 -16.48 -22.94 -20.02
N THR A 8 -17.42 -22.27 -20.71
CA THR A 8 -18.04 -21.02 -20.22
C THR A 8 -18.68 -21.21 -18.84
N ARG A 9 -19.37 -22.33 -18.62
CA ARG A 9 -20.01 -22.63 -17.34
C ARG A 9 -19.00 -22.94 -16.25
N ASN A 10 -17.88 -23.60 -16.59
CA ASN A 10 -16.81 -23.87 -15.64
C ASN A 10 -16.12 -22.57 -15.21
N ASN A 11 -15.86 -21.65 -16.15
CA ASN A 11 -15.31 -20.33 -15.85
C ASN A 11 -16.25 -19.52 -14.94
N ALA A 12 -17.57 -19.56 -15.19
CA ALA A 12 -18.54 -18.90 -14.33
C ALA A 12 -18.54 -19.48 -12.89
N ARG A 13 -18.37 -20.80 -12.74
CA ARG A 13 -18.24 -21.45 -11.42
C ARG A 13 -16.98 -21.00 -10.69
N LEU A 14 -15.84 -20.94 -11.40
CA LEU A 14 -14.58 -20.45 -10.85
C LEU A 14 -14.72 -19.00 -10.38
N ALA A 15 -15.33 -18.13 -11.19
CA ALA A 15 -15.54 -16.73 -10.84
C ALA A 15 -16.36 -16.54 -9.55
N ILE A 16 -17.43 -17.31 -9.36
CA ILE A 16 -18.22 -17.26 -8.11
C ILE A 16 -17.42 -17.76 -6.91
N LEU A 17 -16.60 -18.80 -7.08
CA LEU A 17 -15.72 -19.29 -6.01
C LEU A 17 -14.65 -18.25 -5.66
N GLU A 18 -14.08 -17.55 -6.63
CA GLU A 18 -13.12 -16.47 -6.38
C GLU A 18 -13.77 -15.31 -5.62
N LEU A 19 -14.95 -14.85 -6.06
CA LEU A 19 -15.70 -13.78 -5.40
C LEU A 19 -16.07 -14.15 -3.95
N ALA A 20 -16.54 -15.37 -3.72
CA ALA A 20 -16.91 -15.83 -2.38
C ALA A 20 -15.70 -15.92 -1.43
N ASN A 21 -14.49 -16.13 -1.96
CA ASN A 21 -13.26 -16.23 -1.18
C ASN A 21 -12.44 -14.94 -1.14
N MET A 22 -12.89 -13.87 -1.81
CA MET A 22 -12.11 -12.64 -1.98
C MET A 22 -11.78 -11.95 -0.65
N ILE A 23 -12.57 -12.16 0.41
CA ILE A 23 -12.31 -11.65 1.76
C ILE A 23 -10.97 -12.14 2.35
N SER A 24 -10.47 -13.29 1.89
CA SER A 24 -9.20 -13.85 2.37
C SER A 24 -8.00 -12.95 2.09
N VAL A 25 -8.01 -12.23 0.97
CA VAL A 25 -6.92 -11.33 0.56
C VAL A 25 -6.80 -10.12 1.48
N PRO A 26 -7.82 -9.25 1.65
CA PRO A 26 -7.72 -8.10 2.53
C PRO A 26 -7.52 -8.50 4.00
N MET A 27 -8.11 -9.61 4.46
CA MET A 27 -7.91 -10.06 5.85
C MET A 27 -6.51 -10.61 6.11
N SER A 28 -5.88 -11.25 5.12
CA SER A 28 -4.48 -11.65 5.24
C SER A 28 -3.55 -10.44 5.18
N LEU A 29 -3.90 -9.37 4.44
CA LEU A 29 -3.14 -8.12 4.39
C LEU A 29 -3.20 -7.44 5.76
N ASN A 30 -4.40 -7.39 6.34
CA ASN A 30 -4.61 -6.92 7.71
C ASN A 30 -3.75 -7.72 8.70
N ALA A 31 -3.69 -9.06 8.57
CA ALA A 31 -2.89 -9.91 9.46
C ALA A 31 -1.38 -9.58 9.41
N ILE A 32 -0.79 -9.43 8.21
CA ILE A 32 0.64 -9.09 8.11
C ILE A 32 0.96 -7.70 8.65
N VAL A 33 0.01 -6.76 8.53
CA VAL A 33 0.14 -5.42 9.09
C VAL A 33 0.00 -5.44 10.62
N CYS A 34 -0.96 -6.18 11.18
CA CYS A 34 -1.10 -6.37 12.63
C CYS A 34 0.18 -6.95 13.24
N LEU A 35 0.81 -7.91 12.53
CA LEU A 35 2.08 -8.52 12.93
C LEU A 35 3.31 -7.65 12.64
N LYS A 36 3.17 -6.47 12.02
CA LYS A 36 4.28 -5.59 11.64
C LYS A 36 5.34 -6.28 10.77
N VAL A 37 4.91 -7.21 9.91
CA VAL A 37 5.78 -7.96 9.00
C VAL A 37 6.55 -7.04 8.04
N PRO A 38 5.93 -6.01 7.41
CA PRO A 38 6.68 -5.08 6.56
C PRO A 38 7.81 -4.36 7.30
N ASP A 39 7.55 -3.85 8.51
CA ASP A 39 8.57 -3.19 9.34
C ASP A 39 9.71 -4.15 9.72
N ALA A 40 9.39 -5.42 9.98
CA ALA A 40 10.37 -6.44 10.32
C ALA A 40 11.31 -6.77 9.16
N ILE A 41 10.80 -6.87 7.93
CA ILE A 41 11.62 -7.08 6.73
C ILE A 41 12.45 -5.83 6.40
N TRP A 42 11.93 -4.64 6.69
CA TRP A 42 12.61 -3.39 6.41
C TRP A 42 13.77 -3.06 7.36
N GLN A 43 13.93 -3.77 8.48
CA GLN A 43 14.91 -3.44 9.53
C GLN A 43 16.29 -3.02 8.97
N GLY A 44 16.77 -1.86 9.43
CA GLY A 44 18.04 -1.27 8.98
C GLY A 44 18.01 -0.65 7.56
N SER A 45 16.82 -0.40 6.99
CA SER A 45 16.62 0.16 5.63
C SER A 45 17.23 -0.68 4.51
N SER A 46 17.51 -1.95 4.81
CA SER A 46 18.30 -2.82 3.94
C SER A 46 17.43 -3.67 3.02
N ASN A 47 16.16 -3.90 3.41
CA ASN A 47 15.21 -4.78 2.72
C ASN A 47 15.82 -6.14 2.36
N ILE A 48 16.71 -6.64 3.22
CA ILE A 48 17.42 -7.91 3.02
C ILE A 48 16.38 -9.03 2.99
N PRO A 49 16.43 -9.96 2.02
CA PRO A 49 15.49 -11.08 1.98
C PRO A 49 15.54 -11.92 3.26
N LEU A 50 14.39 -12.10 3.91
CA LEU A 50 14.23 -12.90 5.13
C LEU A 50 13.27 -14.07 4.91
N SER A 51 13.57 -15.22 5.51
CA SER A 51 12.65 -16.35 5.63
C SER A 51 11.50 -16.03 6.60
N ALA A 52 10.42 -16.80 6.54
CA ALA A 52 9.27 -16.61 7.44
C ALA A 52 9.64 -16.83 8.92
N SER A 53 10.57 -17.74 9.22
CA SER A 53 11.13 -17.97 10.56
C SER A 53 11.95 -16.77 11.03
N GLU A 54 12.83 -16.22 10.19
CA GLU A 54 13.60 -15.01 10.48
C GLU A 54 12.67 -13.82 10.78
N VAL A 55 11.63 -13.60 9.96
CA VAL A 55 10.64 -12.54 10.21
C VAL A 55 9.92 -12.75 11.56
N LEU A 56 9.46 -13.97 11.85
CA LEU A 56 8.78 -14.27 13.12
C LEU A 56 9.68 -14.06 14.34
N ALA A 57 10.98 -14.35 14.24
CA ALA A 57 11.91 -14.08 15.33
C ALA A 57 11.91 -12.59 15.74
N HIS A 58 11.57 -11.68 14.82
CA HIS A 58 11.46 -10.25 15.11
C HIS A 58 10.09 -9.81 15.62
N VAL A 59 9.00 -10.46 15.19
CA VAL A 59 7.63 -9.97 15.47
C VAL A 59 6.83 -10.83 16.45
N LEU A 60 7.01 -12.15 16.41
CA LEU A 60 6.29 -13.12 17.22
C LEU A 60 7.06 -14.45 17.26
N PRO A 61 8.06 -14.58 18.16
CA PRO A 61 8.98 -15.74 18.15
C PRO A 61 8.31 -17.10 18.35
N THR A 62 7.11 -17.14 18.92
CA THR A 62 6.30 -18.34 19.14
C THR A 62 5.36 -18.67 17.97
N GLY A 63 5.37 -17.86 16.91
CA GLY A 63 4.49 -18.00 15.76
C GLY A 63 4.81 -19.21 14.89
N ASN A 64 3.84 -19.61 14.07
CA ASN A 64 4.01 -20.68 13.10
C ASN A 64 4.55 -20.12 11.76
N SER A 65 5.81 -20.42 11.44
CA SER A 65 6.48 -19.94 10.23
C SER A 65 5.85 -20.45 8.93
N GLU A 66 5.25 -21.64 8.94
CA GLU A 66 4.56 -22.19 7.77
C GLU A 66 3.29 -21.40 7.44
N ASN A 67 2.52 -20.99 8.44
CA ASN A 67 1.35 -20.13 8.24
C ASN A 67 1.76 -18.76 7.68
N LEU A 68 2.80 -18.12 8.25
CA LEU A 68 3.29 -16.85 7.73
C LEU A 68 3.81 -17.01 6.29
N ARG A 69 4.56 -18.08 6.01
CA ARG A 69 5.07 -18.38 4.65
C ARG A 69 3.94 -18.47 3.63
N ARG A 70 2.81 -19.11 3.97
CA ARG A 70 1.64 -19.20 3.07
C ARG A 70 1.04 -17.83 2.78
N ILE A 71 0.95 -16.96 3.78
CA ILE A 71 0.45 -15.59 3.63
C ILE A 71 1.41 -14.76 2.76
N LEU A 72 2.72 -14.80 3.05
CA LEU A 72 3.75 -14.10 2.27
C LEU A 72 3.71 -14.52 0.80
N ARG A 73 3.61 -15.83 0.52
CA ARG A 73 3.50 -16.36 -0.85
C ARG A 73 2.20 -15.98 -1.55
N MET A 74 1.10 -15.77 -0.83
CA MET A 74 -0.10 -15.20 -1.45
C MET A 74 0.19 -13.78 -1.92
N PHE A 75 0.85 -12.97 -1.09
CA PHE A 75 1.16 -11.58 -1.39
C PHE A 75 2.30 -11.35 -2.38
N THR A 76 3.07 -12.39 -2.73
CA THR A 76 3.96 -12.33 -3.91
C THR A 76 3.17 -12.29 -5.22
N SER A 77 2.01 -12.96 -5.28
CA SER A 77 1.11 -12.89 -6.45
C SER A 77 0.43 -11.53 -6.64
N TYR A 78 0.41 -10.71 -5.59
CA TYR A 78 -0.08 -9.32 -5.59
C TYR A 78 1.06 -8.29 -5.64
N ASP A 79 2.30 -8.73 -5.92
CA ASP A 79 3.48 -7.87 -6.02
C ASP A 79 3.75 -7.03 -4.75
N VAL A 80 3.36 -7.50 -3.57
CA VAL A 80 3.69 -6.86 -2.28
C VAL A 80 5.07 -7.34 -1.78
N PHE A 81 5.39 -8.62 -2.01
CA PHE A 81 6.67 -9.22 -1.70
C PHE A 81 7.32 -9.81 -2.94
N SER A 82 8.65 -9.76 -2.98
CA SER A 82 9.46 -10.52 -3.93
C SER A 82 9.96 -11.79 -3.24
N GLU A 83 9.78 -12.93 -3.90
CA GLU A 83 10.24 -14.24 -3.43
C GLU A 83 11.63 -14.56 -3.98
N HIS A 84 12.50 -15.02 -3.10
CA HIS A 84 13.87 -15.44 -3.41
C HIS A 84 14.06 -16.90 -3.02
N ILE A 85 14.47 -17.71 -3.98
CA ILE A 85 14.78 -19.13 -3.78
C ILE A 85 16.29 -19.27 -4.01
N ALA A 86 17.04 -19.60 -2.97
CA ALA A 86 18.48 -19.85 -3.11
C ALA A 86 18.71 -21.26 -3.66
N ASP A 87 19.57 -21.39 -4.68
CA ASP A 87 19.92 -22.68 -5.26
C ASP A 87 20.49 -23.63 -4.19
N GLY A 88 19.86 -24.80 -4.03
CA GLY A 88 20.27 -25.85 -3.10
C GLY A 88 19.61 -25.81 -1.71
N PHE A 89 18.90 -24.74 -1.34
CA PHE A 89 18.12 -24.67 -0.10
C PHE A 89 16.62 -24.64 -0.42
N SER A 90 15.80 -25.42 0.29
CA SER A 90 14.33 -25.38 0.12
C SER A 90 13.68 -24.14 0.75
N GLU A 91 14.47 -23.29 1.41
CA GLU A 91 13.98 -22.17 2.20
C GLU A 91 13.74 -20.93 1.35
N ARG A 92 12.49 -20.47 1.33
CA ARG A 92 12.04 -19.27 0.62
C ARG A 92 12.28 -18.04 1.49
N LYS A 93 12.90 -17.03 0.90
CA LYS A 93 13.09 -15.72 1.52
C LYS A 93 12.27 -14.65 0.80
N TYR A 94 11.92 -13.58 1.51
CA TYR A 94 11.02 -12.54 1.03
C TYR A 94 11.63 -11.17 1.28
N SER A 95 11.54 -10.29 0.30
CA SER A 95 11.82 -8.85 0.44
C SER A 95 10.58 -8.04 0.02
N LEU A 96 10.52 -6.77 0.39
CA LEU A 96 9.44 -5.88 -0.02
C LEU A 96 9.67 -5.36 -1.45
N THR A 97 8.60 -5.29 -2.24
CA THR A 97 8.55 -4.54 -3.50
C THR A 97 8.25 -3.06 -3.21
N GLU A 98 8.05 -2.24 -4.25
CA GLU A 98 7.57 -0.85 -4.05
C GLU A 98 6.18 -0.80 -3.39
N ILE A 99 5.28 -1.75 -3.69
CA ILE A 99 3.97 -1.85 -3.04
C ILE A 99 4.12 -2.28 -1.58
N GLY A 100 5.03 -3.21 -1.28
CA GLY A 100 5.31 -3.60 0.11
C GLY A 100 5.90 -2.45 0.93
N LYS A 101 6.77 -1.63 0.34
CA LYS A 101 7.47 -0.54 1.03
C LYS A 101 6.54 0.55 1.55
N ILE A 102 5.41 0.82 0.90
CA ILE A 102 4.46 1.83 1.40
C ILE A 102 3.72 1.39 2.68
N LEU A 103 3.81 0.09 3.04
CA LEU A 103 3.31 -0.44 4.30
C LEU A 103 4.31 -0.30 5.45
N VAL A 104 5.57 0.07 5.17
CA VAL A 104 6.59 0.30 6.19
C VAL A 104 6.37 1.64 6.85
N THR A 105 6.49 1.67 8.17
CA THR A 105 6.43 2.88 8.98
C THR A 105 7.65 3.76 8.72
N ASP A 106 7.42 4.98 8.26
CA ASP A 106 8.49 5.96 8.03
C ASP A 106 9.01 6.61 9.32
N GLY A 107 9.98 7.52 9.17
CA GLY A 107 10.58 8.24 10.30
C GLY A 107 9.61 9.17 11.05
N GLU A 108 8.45 9.50 10.45
CA GLU A 108 7.39 10.28 11.08
C GLU A 108 6.32 9.38 11.73
N GLY A 109 6.49 8.05 11.67
CA GLY A 109 5.54 7.09 12.22
C GLY A 109 4.33 6.83 11.32
N LEU A 110 4.42 7.19 10.03
CA LEU A 110 3.34 7.11 9.06
C LEU A 110 3.55 5.95 8.07
N SER A 111 2.44 5.34 7.64
CA SER A 111 2.41 4.32 6.58
C SER A 111 0.99 4.08 6.08
N TYR A 112 0.87 3.43 4.91
CA TYR A 112 -0.42 2.90 4.42
C TYR A 112 -0.92 1.71 5.24
N ALA A 113 -0.08 1.13 6.12
CA ALA A 113 -0.48 0.03 6.98
C ALA A 113 -1.60 0.46 7.95
N VAL A 114 -1.54 1.68 8.48
CA VAL A 114 -2.59 2.20 9.38
C VAL A 114 -3.93 2.37 8.64
N TYR A 115 -3.89 2.69 7.35
CA TYR A 115 -5.08 2.73 6.50
C TYR A 115 -5.72 1.35 6.33
N VAL A 116 -4.90 0.31 6.13
CA VAL A 116 -5.37 -1.09 6.10
C VAL A 116 -6.04 -1.46 7.43
N LEU A 117 -5.39 -1.16 8.57
CA LEU A 117 -5.92 -1.46 9.90
C LEU A 117 -7.26 -0.75 10.14
N GLN A 118 -7.36 0.52 9.74
CA GLN A 118 -8.58 1.28 9.89
C GLN A 118 -9.74 0.66 9.10
N HIS A 119 -9.54 0.27 7.84
CA HIS A 119 -10.60 -0.32 7.00
C HIS A 119 -11.11 -1.68 7.49
N HIS A 120 -10.29 -2.39 8.29
CA HIS A 120 -10.61 -3.73 8.78
C HIS A 120 -10.87 -3.77 10.29
N GLN A 121 -11.16 -2.62 10.90
CA GLN A 121 -11.65 -2.59 12.28
C GLN A 121 -12.96 -3.35 12.41
N ASP A 122 -13.09 -4.16 13.46
CA ASP A 122 -14.31 -4.94 13.76
C ASP A 122 -15.58 -4.09 13.64
N THR A 123 -15.52 -2.86 14.13
CA THR A 123 -16.65 -1.93 14.11
C THR A 123 -17.09 -1.60 12.68
N LEU A 124 -16.17 -1.27 11.77
CA LEU A 124 -16.52 -1.05 10.36
C LEU A 124 -16.97 -2.34 9.68
N VAL A 125 -16.29 -3.45 9.98
CA VAL A 125 -16.57 -4.74 9.33
C VAL A 125 -17.97 -5.25 9.66
N LYS A 126 -18.48 -4.97 10.86
CA LYS A 126 -19.85 -5.32 11.30
C LYS A 126 -20.97 -4.69 10.46
N ALA A 127 -20.68 -3.63 9.71
CA ALA A 127 -21.67 -3.00 8.83
C ALA A 127 -21.87 -3.76 7.51
N TRP A 128 -20.87 -4.50 7.02
CA TRP A 128 -20.94 -5.18 5.72
C TRP A 128 -22.09 -6.21 5.62
N PRO A 129 -22.36 -7.06 6.63
CA PRO A 129 -23.47 -8.00 6.58
C PRO A 129 -24.85 -7.33 6.44
N LEU A 130 -24.99 -6.08 6.90
CA LEU A 130 -26.27 -5.35 6.90
C LEU A 130 -26.55 -4.59 5.58
N GLN A 131 -25.65 -4.66 4.59
CA GLN A 131 -25.82 -3.92 3.33
C GLN A 131 -27.10 -4.27 2.57
N HIS A 132 -27.52 -5.52 2.62
CA HIS A 132 -28.76 -5.96 1.99
C HIS A 132 -29.99 -5.28 2.61
N GLU A 133 -29.96 -4.95 3.89
CA GLU A 133 -31.07 -4.30 4.59
C GLU A 133 -31.26 -2.86 4.12
N ALA A 134 -30.19 -2.14 3.78
CA ALA A 134 -30.27 -0.79 3.23
C ALA A 134 -30.99 -0.74 1.87
N VAL A 135 -31.01 -1.85 1.13
CA VAL A 135 -31.79 -1.97 -0.11
C VAL A 135 -33.27 -2.14 0.20
N VAL A 136 -33.60 -2.75 1.34
CA VAL A 136 -34.98 -3.06 1.76
C VAL A 136 -35.62 -1.88 2.49
N ASP A 137 -34.90 -1.21 3.40
CA ASP A 137 -35.36 -0.04 4.16
C ASP A 137 -34.23 1.00 4.30
N LEU A 138 -34.48 2.22 3.84
CA LEU A 138 -33.52 3.35 3.87
C LEU A 138 -33.55 4.16 5.18
N LYS A 139 -34.38 3.78 6.16
CA LYS A 139 -34.51 4.56 7.40
C LYS A 139 -33.22 4.66 8.20
N GLU A 140 -32.35 3.66 8.11
CA GLU A 140 -31.12 3.62 8.89
C GLU A 140 -29.99 3.04 8.04
N GLU A 141 -28.85 3.76 8.01
CA GLU A 141 -27.67 3.29 7.30
C GLU A 141 -27.04 2.08 8.01
N PRO A 142 -26.52 1.07 7.29
CA PRO A 142 -25.90 -0.14 7.86
C PRO A 142 -24.85 0.14 8.93
N PHE A 143 -24.07 1.20 8.74
CA PHE A 143 -23.04 1.60 9.69
C PHE A 143 -23.61 2.11 11.01
N VAL A 144 -24.65 2.97 10.94
CA VAL A 144 -25.34 3.51 12.14
C VAL A 144 -25.97 2.36 12.91
N LYS A 145 -26.65 1.46 12.20
CA LYS A 145 -27.32 0.30 12.79
C LYS A 145 -26.34 -0.66 13.47
N ALA A 146 -25.19 -0.93 12.86
CA ALA A 146 -24.18 -1.82 13.42
C ALA A 146 -23.39 -1.20 14.59
N ASN A 147 -23.25 0.12 14.62
CA ASN A 147 -22.24 0.80 15.44
C ASN A 147 -22.76 2.06 16.12
N ALA A 148 -23.95 1.99 16.72
CA ALA A 148 -24.39 3.00 17.67
C ALA A 148 -23.22 3.33 18.63
N TYR A 149 -22.85 4.61 18.72
CA TYR A 149 -21.73 5.14 19.53
C TYR A 149 -20.29 4.93 19.00
N TYR A 150 -20.08 4.73 17.69
CA TYR A 150 -18.72 4.72 17.11
C TYR A 150 -17.91 5.99 17.39
N GLY A 151 -18.55 7.15 17.24
CA GLY A 151 -17.90 8.47 17.41
C GLY A 151 -17.47 8.78 18.84
N ASP A 152 -18.01 8.06 19.82
CA ASP A 152 -17.74 8.29 21.24
C ASP A 152 -16.47 7.57 21.73
N LYS A 153 -15.85 6.75 20.86
CA LYS A 153 -14.66 5.95 21.18
C LYS A 153 -13.38 6.69 20.77
N PRO A 154 -12.62 7.27 21.72
CA PRO A 154 -11.43 8.06 21.41
C PRO A 154 -10.37 7.26 20.64
N GLU A 155 -10.21 5.97 20.95
CA GLU A 155 -9.26 5.08 20.27
C GLU A 155 -9.58 4.87 18.79
N MET A 156 -10.86 4.89 18.41
CA MET A 156 -11.29 4.75 17.01
C MET A 156 -11.02 6.05 16.24
N ASN A 157 -11.24 7.19 16.89
CA ASN A 157 -10.95 8.50 16.32
C ASN A 157 -9.43 8.69 16.12
N GLU A 158 -8.60 8.29 17.09
CA GLU A 158 -7.15 8.32 16.94
C GLU A 158 -6.66 7.46 15.77
N LEU A 159 -7.16 6.23 15.63
CA LEU A 159 -6.78 5.39 14.48
C LEU A 159 -7.24 5.99 13.16
N MET A 160 -8.46 6.56 13.11
CA MET A 160 -8.96 7.26 11.93
C MET A 160 -8.04 8.42 11.53
N GLN A 161 -7.68 9.29 12.48
CA GLN A 161 -6.78 10.42 12.22
C GLN A 161 -5.40 9.95 11.74
N LYS A 162 -4.85 8.90 12.37
CA LYS A 162 -3.57 8.33 11.97
C LYS A 162 -3.63 7.70 10.57
N ALA A 163 -4.72 7.00 10.24
CA ALA A 163 -4.95 6.42 8.91
C ALA A 163 -5.05 7.51 7.84
N MET A 164 -5.84 8.55 8.08
CA MET A 164 -5.98 9.67 7.14
C MET A 164 -4.65 10.42 6.98
N SER A 165 -3.89 10.59 8.05
CA SER A 165 -2.55 11.21 7.99
C SER A 165 -1.57 10.35 7.19
N GLY A 166 -1.57 9.03 7.41
CA GLY A 166 -0.71 8.07 6.71
C GLY A 166 -0.91 8.03 5.20
N VAL A 167 -2.11 8.38 4.71
CA VAL A 167 -2.38 8.50 3.26
C VAL A 167 -2.14 9.92 2.76
N SER A 168 -2.63 10.93 3.47
CA SER A 168 -2.64 12.31 2.98
C SER A 168 -1.28 13.00 3.06
N VAL A 169 -0.49 12.78 4.12
CA VAL A 169 0.81 13.44 4.29
C VAL A 169 1.80 13.02 3.20
N PRO A 170 2.01 11.72 2.91
CA PRO A 170 2.88 11.32 1.80
C PRO A 170 2.42 11.90 0.45
N PHE A 171 1.10 11.97 0.22
CA PHE A 171 0.55 12.57 -1.00
C PHE A 171 0.85 14.08 -1.09
N VAL A 172 0.66 14.83 0.00
CA VAL A 172 0.96 16.27 0.04
C VAL A 172 2.47 16.51 -0.17
N LEU A 173 3.33 15.71 0.46
CA LEU A 173 4.78 15.80 0.27
C LEU A 173 5.19 15.48 -1.17
N PHE A 174 4.59 14.46 -1.78
CA PHE A 174 4.78 14.13 -3.20
C PHE A 174 4.38 15.30 -4.12
N MET A 175 3.19 15.88 -3.89
CA MET A 175 2.70 17.02 -4.66
C MET A 175 3.60 18.25 -4.49
N LYS A 176 4.06 18.53 -3.27
CA LYS A 176 5.02 19.60 -2.98
C LYS A 176 6.33 19.40 -3.74
N ALA A 177 6.88 18.17 -3.74
CA ALA A 177 8.10 17.84 -4.47
C ALA A 177 7.94 18.03 -6.00
N ILE A 178 6.78 17.70 -6.58
CA ILE A 178 6.50 17.96 -8.00
C ILE A 178 6.52 19.47 -8.30
N VAL A 179 5.84 20.27 -7.47
CA VAL A 179 5.77 21.72 -7.65
C VAL A 179 7.15 22.36 -7.52
N GLU A 180 7.93 21.96 -6.51
CA GLU A 180 9.30 22.45 -6.31
C GLU A 180 10.21 22.08 -7.49
N ARG A 181 10.15 20.83 -8.00
CA ARG A 181 10.91 20.42 -9.19
C ARG A 181 10.55 21.25 -10.43
N ARG A 182 9.25 21.52 -10.64
CA ARG A 182 8.79 22.39 -11.76
C ARG A 182 9.32 23.81 -11.61
N ASN A 183 9.24 24.40 -10.42
CA ASN A 183 9.75 25.74 -10.15
C ASN A 183 11.27 25.84 -10.38
N VAL A 184 12.04 24.86 -9.91
CA VAL A 184 13.50 24.80 -10.17
C VAL A 184 13.80 24.65 -11.67
N GLY A 185 13.04 23.83 -12.40
CA GLY A 185 13.16 23.70 -13.86
C GLY A 185 12.94 25.02 -14.60
N ILE A 186 11.90 25.77 -14.23
CA ILE A 186 11.59 27.10 -14.80
C ILE A 186 12.72 28.09 -14.51
N ILE A 187 13.25 28.12 -13.28
CA ILE A 187 14.37 28.99 -12.91
C ILE A 187 15.64 28.66 -13.71
N ARG A 188 15.96 27.37 -13.89
CA ARG A 188 17.10 26.93 -14.70
C ARG A 188 16.96 27.33 -16.16
N MET A 189 15.78 27.11 -16.75
CA MET A 189 15.51 27.50 -18.13
C MET A 189 15.64 29.02 -18.34
N ASN A 190 15.12 29.82 -17.41
CA ASN A 190 15.23 31.28 -17.46
C ASN A 190 16.67 31.79 -17.30
N THR A 191 17.49 31.13 -16.46
CA THR A 191 18.89 31.51 -16.28
C THR A 191 19.76 31.13 -17.49
N GLU A 192 19.52 29.99 -18.11
CA GLU A 192 20.18 29.62 -19.37
C GLU A 192 19.81 30.55 -20.53
N GLN A 193 18.54 30.92 -20.65
CA GLN A 193 18.09 31.86 -21.68
C GLN A 193 18.77 33.23 -21.51
N ARG A 194 18.82 33.75 -20.28
CA ARG A 194 19.55 34.99 -19.97
C ARG A 194 21.05 34.90 -20.28
N ARG A 195 21.70 33.76 -20.02
CA ARG A 195 23.11 33.53 -20.37
C ARG A 195 23.32 33.52 -21.89
N LYS A 196 22.45 32.84 -22.65
CA LYS A 196 22.50 32.82 -24.13
C LYS A 196 22.30 34.23 -24.71
N THR A 197 21.32 34.99 -24.21
CA THR A 197 21.08 36.37 -24.65
C THR A 197 22.27 37.28 -24.37
N LYS A 198 22.85 37.23 -23.15
CA LYS A 198 24.07 38.00 -22.82
C LYS A 198 25.26 37.64 -23.70
N LYS A 199 25.47 36.34 -23.98
CA LYS A 199 26.53 35.88 -24.88
C LYS A 199 26.33 36.39 -26.31
N SER A 200 25.09 36.35 -26.81
CA SER A 200 24.74 36.88 -28.14
C SER A 200 24.97 38.39 -28.22
N GLN A 201 24.53 39.16 -27.22
CA GLN A 201 24.74 40.62 -27.17
C GLN A 201 26.22 40.98 -27.12
N MET A 202 27.02 40.24 -26.34
CA MET A 202 28.47 40.45 -26.24
C MET A 202 29.17 40.14 -27.57
N VAL A 203 28.81 39.05 -28.26
CA VAL A 203 29.34 38.72 -29.59
C VAL A 203 28.99 39.81 -30.61
N SER A 204 27.74 40.29 -30.63
CA SER A 204 27.33 41.39 -31.50
C SER A 204 28.07 42.69 -31.20
N PHE A 205 28.33 43.00 -29.92
CA PHE A 205 29.10 44.18 -29.52
C PHE A 205 30.55 44.11 -30.04
N PHE A 206 31.22 42.97 -29.90
CA PHE A 206 32.58 42.80 -30.43
C PHE A 206 32.66 42.83 -31.96
N HIS A 207 31.61 42.41 -32.66
CA HIS A 207 31.58 42.43 -34.13
C HIS A 207 31.32 43.83 -34.72
N TYR A 208 30.68 44.73 -33.96
CA TYR A 208 30.38 46.09 -34.41
C TYR A 208 31.47 47.13 -34.08
N PHE A 209 32.32 46.85 -33.08
CA PHE A 209 33.29 47.81 -32.54
C PHE A 209 34.77 47.36 -32.62
N GLY A 210 35.06 46.22 -33.28
CA GLY A 210 36.41 45.74 -33.57
C GLY A 210 36.63 45.57 -35.06
#